data_AF-S7RVB4-F1
#
_entry.id   AF-S7RVB4-F1
#
_cell.length_a   1.000
_cell.length_b   1.000
_cell.length_c   1.000
_cell.angle_alpha   90.00
_cell.angle_beta   90.00
_cell.angle_gamma   90.00
#
_symmetry.space_group_name_H-M   'P 1'
#
loop_
_entity.id
_entity.type
_entity.pdbx_description
1 polymer ?
#
loop_
_entity_poly.entity_id
_entity_poly.type
_entity_poly.pdbx_seq_one_letter_code
_entity_poly.pdbx_strand_id
1 'polypeptide(L)'
;MFGAFRASPVSQGGLLWKVPWRLSRTRKANQRDRLKKVDSVIEAVRASGVQCNALTEALQLPKEHEMAPRDKYTVFSPHSRGYRKGIHKVPKFTRVRLRGSRFLARTHSYADHPPGEPQGFLIIDHSYLYSCIVSGITSPLIIPALI
;
A
#
# COMPACT_ATOMS: atom_id res chain seq x y z
N MET A 1 2.02 -40.32 -8.19
CA MET A 1 1.90 -41.38 -7.17
C MET A 1 2.65 -40.98 -5.92
N PHE A 2 1.97 -40.94 -4.78
CA PHE A 2 2.60 -40.96 -3.46
C PHE A 2 3.32 -42.31 -3.30
N GLY A 3 4.59 -42.32 -2.86
CA GLY A 3 5.26 -43.56 -2.48
C GLY A 3 4.56 -44.22 -1.29
N ALA A 4 4.61 -45.55 -1.23
CA ALA A 4 3.60 -46.37 -0.57
C ALA A 4 3.16 -45.92 0.85
N PHE A 5 4.04 -45.47 1.78
CA PHE A 5 3.57 -45.21 3.16
C PHE A 5 4.36 -44.18 3.97
N ARG A 6 4.42 -42.90 3.57
CA ARG A 6 4.56 -41.79 4.56
C ARG A 6 3.77 -40.56 4.12
N ALA A 7 2.45 -40.68 3.99
CA ALA A 7 1.55 -39.54 3.99
C ALA A 7 1.50 -38.94 5.41
N SER A 8 2.61 -38.36 5.87
CA SER A 8 2.60 -37.60 7.11
C SER A 8 2.12 -36.17 6.81
N PRO A 9 1.29 -35.55 7.66
CA PRO A 9 0.97 -34.13 7.52
C PRO A 9 2.22 -33.25 7.56
N VAL A 10 3.31 -33.75 8.16
CA VAL A 10 4.66 -33.15 8.12
C VAL A 10 5.28 -33.23 6.72
N SER A 11 4.93 -34.19 5.87
CA SER A 11 5.38 -34.24 4.46
C SER A 11 4.48 -33.42 3.53
N GLN A 12 3.22 -33.19 3.90
CA GLN A 12 2.25 -32.39 3.12
C GLN A 12 2.17 -30.91 3.57
N GLY A 13 2.82 -30.55 4.66
CA GLY A 13 2.91 -29.18 5.22
C GLY A 13 4.24 -28.93 5.95
N GLY A 14 5.31 -29.61 5.55
CA GLY A 14 6.57 -29.71 6.30
C GLY A 14 7.38 -28.46 6.46
N LEU A 15 7.13 -27.44 5.62
CA LEU A 15 7.85 -26.19 5.73
C LEU A 15 7.23 -25.33 6.83
N LEU A 16 7.85 -25.38 8.01
CA LEU A 16 7.45 -24.59 9.15
C LEU A 16 7.87 -23.12 8.98
N TRP A 17 6.95 -22.31 8.47
CA TRP A 17 7.10 -20.85 8.48
C TRP A 17 6.77 -20.30 9.87
N LYS A 18 7.77 -20.26 10.75
CA LYS A 18 7.62 -19.79 12.14
C LYS A 18 7.42 -18.26 12.21
N VAL A 19 6.21 -17.81 11.90
CA VAL A 19 5.79 -16.41 11.99
C VAL A 19 4.73 -16.27 13.10
N PRO A 20 5.00 -15.53 14.19
CA PRO A 20 4.06 -15.40 15.29
C PRO A 20 2.78 -14.68 14.83
N TRP A 21 1.66 -14.94 15.50
CA TRP A 21 0.39 -14.28 15.19
C TRP A 21 0.35 -12.80 15.64
N ARG A 22 1.16 -12.43 16.65
CA ARG A 22 1.26 -11.08 17.20
C ARG A 22 2.67 -10.49 17.06
N LEU A 23 2.72 -9.16 17.04
CA LEU A 23 3.96 -8.39 17.03
C LEU A 23 4.51 -8.22 18.45
N SER A 24 5.82 -8.39 18.64
CA SER A 24 6.48 -8.14 19.93
C SER A 24 6.50 -6.64 20.27
N ARG A 25 6.71 -6.32 21.56
CA ARG A 25 6.77 -4.92 22.05
C ARG A 25 7.86 -4.11 21.34
N THR A 26 9.05 -4.67 21.18
CA THR A 26 10.18 -4.04 20.46
C THR A 26 9.85 -3.77 19.00
N ARG A 27 9.22 -4.74 18.31
CA ARG A 27 8.80 -4.56 16.92
C ARG A 27 7.68 -3.52 16.76
N LYS A 28 6.81 -3.36 17.77
CA LYS A 28 5.81 -2.28 17.83
C LYS A 28 6.45 -0.91 18.03
N ALA A 29 7.53 -0.80 18.80
CA ALA A 29 8.31 0.43 18.91
C ALA A 29 8.92 0.81 17.55
N ASN A 30 9.64 -0.11 16.92
CA ASN A 30 10.25 0.13 15.60
C ASN A 30 9.19 0.49 14.53
N GLN A 31 7.96 -0.03 14.64
CA GLN A 31 6.87 0.34 13.73
C GLN A 31 6.44 1.80 13.93
N ARG A 32 6.32 2.26 15.18
CA ARG A 32 6.02 3.67 15.48
C ARG A 32 7.13 4.57 14.99
N ASP A 33 8.39 4.19 15.20
CA ASP A 33 9.53 4.99 14.75
C ASP A 33 9.57 5.11 13.23
N ARG A 34 9.27 4.03 12.49
CA ARG A 34 9.13 4.08 11.02
C ARG A 34 8.01 5.02 10.58
N LEU A 35 6.85 4.96 11.25
CA LEU A 35 5.73 5.85 10.92
C LEU A 35 6.11 7.31 11.15
N LYS A 36 6.75 7.64 12.29
CA LYS A 36 7.25 8.99 12.58
C LYS A 36 8.31 9.47 11.58
N LYS A 37 9.23 8.61 11.17
CA LYS A 37 10.25 8.95 10.16
C LYS A 37 9.63 9.27 8.79
N VAL A 38 8.55 8.57 8.42
CA VAL A 38 7.81 8.90 7.20
C VAL A 38 7.10 10.25 7.35
N ASP A 39 6.54 10.55 8.51
CA ASP A 39 5.91 11.85 8.79
C ASP A 39 6.92 13.00 8.66
N SER A 40 8.11 12.86 9.26
CA SER A 40 9.15 13.90 9.18
C SER A 40 9.62 14.15 7.74
N VAL A 41 9.67 13.12 6.90
CA VAL A 41 10.02 13.27 5.47
C VAL A 41 8.90 14.03 4.73
N ILE A 42 7.63 13.70 4.98
CA ILE A 42 6.50 14.42 4.36
C ILE A 42 6.52 15.89 4.77
N GLU A 43 6.80 16.19 6.04
CA GLU A 43 6.89 17.56 6.57
C GLU A 43 8.06 18.33 5.95
N ALA A 44 9.22 17.71 5.78
CA ALA A 44 10.37 18.33 5.12
C ALA A 44 10.09 18.66 3.64
N VAL A 45 9.43 17.75 2.91
CA VAL A 45 9.04 18.00 1.50
C VAL A 45 7.97 19.07 1.40
N ARG A 46 7.04 19.14 2.37
CA ARG A 46 6.07 20.24 2.43
C ARG A 46 6.76 21.58 2.67
N ALA A 47 7.76 21.62 3.55
CA ALA A 47 8.51 22.83 3.88
C ALA A 47 9.38 23.32 2.71
N SER A 48 9.84 22.43 1.82
CA SER A 48 10.61 22.83 0.63
C SER A 48 9.77 23.48 -0.47
N GLY A 49 8.42 23.48 -0.35
CA GLY A 49 7.52 24.15 -1.28
C GLY A 49 7.22 23.39 -2.57
N VAL A 50 7.73 22.17 -2.73
CA VAL A 50 7.46 21.32 -3.90
C VAL A 50 6.00 20.89 -3.94
N GLN A 51 5.30 21.18 -5.04
CA GLN A 51 3.92 20.73 -5.27
C GLN A 51 3.90 19.47 -6.12
N CYS A 52 3.33 18.38 -5.60
CA CYS A 52 3.19 17.11 -6.32
C CYS A 52 1.86 16.45 -5.95
N ASN A 53 1.23 15.73 -6.89
CA ASN A 53 0.02 14.95 -6.61
C ASN A 53 0.23 13.94 -5.47
N ALA A 54 1.41 13.31 -5.43
CA ALA A 54 1.79 12.39 -4.36
C ALA A 54 1.89 13.07 -2.97
N LEU A 55 2.21 14.37 -2.91
CA LEU A 55 2.20 15.14 -1.66
C LEU A 55 0.75 15.35 -1.20
N THR A 56 -0.13 15.75 -2.11
CA THR A 56 -1.56 15.96 -1.84
C THR A 56 -2.21 14.70 -1.28
N GLU A 57 -1.95 13.53 -1.89
CA GLU A 57 -2.40 12.24 -1.37
C GLU A 57 -1.80 11.90 0.00
N ALA A 58 -0.51 12.18 0.20
CA ALA A 58 0.17 11.88 1.46
C ALA A 58 -0.35 12.74 2.62
N LEU A 59 -0.81 13.95 2.36
CA LEU A 59 -1.39 14.86 3.36
C LEU A 59 -2.80 14.46 3.81
N GLN A 60 -3.54 13.69 2.99
CA GLN A 60 -4.85 13.16 3.37
C GLN A 60 -4.75 12.00 4.38
N LEU A 61 -3.57 11.39 4.52
CA LEU A 61 -3.36 10.25 5.41
C LEU A 61 -3.12 10.72 6.86
N PRO A 62 -3.62 9.98 7.87
CA PRO A 62 -3.43 10.32 9.27
C PRO A 62 -1.96 10.19 9.68
N LYS A 63 -1.52 11.05 10.62
CA LYS A 63 -0.18 10.99 11.22
C LYS A 63 -0.08 9.87 12.26
N GLU A 64 1.15 9.52 12.66
CA GLU A 64 1.35 8.44 13.64
C GLU A 64 0.60 8.67 14.95
N HIS A 65 0.51 9.90 15.45
CA HIS A 65 -0.14 10.19 16.73
C HIS A 65 -1.67 10.14 16.64
N GLU A 66 -2.25 10.46 15.48
CA GLU A 66 -3.71 10.43 15.22
C GLU A 66 -4.20 9.00 14.97
N MET A 67 -3.32 8.11 14.52
CA MET A 67 -3.69 6.72 14.23
C MET A 67 -4.07 5.93 15.49
N ALA A 68 -5.17 5.18 15.40
CA ALA A 68 -5.55 4.20 16.41
C ALA A 68 -4.48 3.08 16.54
N PRO A 69 -4.20 2.57 17.76
CA PRO A 69 -3.26 1.46 17.96
C PRO A 69 -3.60 0.21 17.12
N ARG A 70 -4.89 -0.01 16.84
CA ARG A 70 -5.37 -1.12 16.01
C ARG A 70 -4.82 -1.04 14.59
N ASP A 71 -4.87 0.13 13.96
CA ASP A 71 -4.44 0.33 12.57
C ASP A 71 -2.91 0.46 12.45
N LYS A 72 -2.21 0.77 13.55
CA LYS A 72 -0.72 0.73 13.58
C LYS A 72 -0.15 -0.67 13.42
N TYR A 73 -0.86 -1.69 13.93
CA TYR A 73 -0.31 -3.04 14.08
C TYR A 73 -1.09 -4.11 13.30
N THR A 74 -2.28 -3.79 12.81
CA THR A 74 -3.12 -4.71 12.05
C THR A 74 -3.61 -4.05 10.77
N VAL A 75 -3.78 -4.86 9.72
CA VAL A 75 -4.29 -4.44 8.42
C VAL A 75 -5.54 -5.22 8.07
N PHE A 76 -6.38 -4.66 7.21
CA PHE A 76 -7.54 -5.37 6.69
C PHE A 76 -7.13 -6.60 5.88
N SER A 77 -7.93 -7.66 5.99
CA SER A 77 -7.73 -8.89 5.22
C SER A 77 -9.08 -9.58 5.07
N PRO A 78 -9.62 -9.75 3.84
CA PRO A 78 -10.95 -10.29 3.62
C PRO A 78 -11.07 -11.76 4.04
N HIS A 79 -9.98 -12.52 3.97
CA HIS A 79 -9.98 -13.97 4.20
C HIS A 79 -9.61 -14.37 5.63
N SER A 80 -9.27 -13.43 6.51
CA SER A 80 -8.94 -13.76 7.90
C SER A 80 -10.15 -13.55 8.80
N ARG A 81 -10.33 -14.45 9.78
CA ARG A 81 -11.38 -14.31 10.80
C ARG A 81 -11.24 -12.95 11.51
N GLY A 82 -12.33 -12.19 11.57
CA GLY A 82 -12.31 -10.82 12.12
C GLY A 82 -11.73 -9.76 11.18
N TYR A 83 -11.61 -10.07 9.88
CA TYR A 83 -11.24 -9.16 8.80
C TYR A 83 -9.91 -8.40 8.99
N ARG A 84 -9.01 -8.97 9.80
CA ARG A 84 -7.74 -8.35 10.17
C ARG A 84 -6.61 -9.37 10.19
N LYS A 85 -5.42 -8.93 9.82
CA LYS A 85 -4.15 -9.67 9.96
C LYS A 85 -3.08 -8.76 10.53
N GLY A 86 -2.07 -9.33 11.20
CA GLY A 86 -0.93 -8.55 11.71
C GLY A 86 -0.14 -7.93 10.56
N ILE A 87 0.29 -6.67 10.73
CA ILE A 87 1.02 -5.93 9.68
C ILE A 87 2.31 -6.63 9.26
N HIS A 88 2.95 -7.36 10.18
CA HIS A 88 4.19 -8.09 9.90
C HIS A 88 4.04 -9.33 9.02
N LYS A 89 2.80 -9.71 8.70
CA LYS A 89 2.52 -10.75 7.70
C LYS A 89 2.40 -10.17 6.29
N VAL A 90 2.45 -8.84 6.14
CA VAL A 90 2.42 -8.19 4.84
C VAL A 90 3.82 -8.27 4.20
N PRO A 91 3.92 -8.67 2.91
CA PRO A 91 5.19 -8.62 2.20
C PRO A 91 5.82 -7.23 2.26
N LYS A 92 7.09 -7.16 2.67
CA LYS A 92 7.86 -5.91 2.74
C LYS A 92 7.19 -4.80 3.58
N PHE A 93 6.46 -5.17 4.64
CA PHE A 93 5.74 -4.23 5.51
C PHE A 93 6.60 -3.11 6.13
N THR A 94 7.93 -3.27 6.15
CA THR A 94 8.87 -2.25 6.64
C THR A 94 9.13 -1.13 5.65
N ARG A 95 8.85 -1.34 4.36
CA ARG A 95 9.06 -0.37 3.27
C ARG A 95 7.73 0.19 2.75
N VAL A 96 6.69 -0.64 2.75
CA VAL A 96 5.36 -0.24 2.27
C VAL A 96 4.70 0.70 3.28
N ARG A 97 4.20 1.84 2.81
CA ARG A 97 3.36 2.75 3.61
C ARG A 97 1.93 2.21 3.65
N LEU A 98 1.53 1.66 4.81
CA LEU A 98 0.17 1.20 5.06
C LEU A 98 -0.43 2.06 6.17
N ARG A 99 -1.23 3.05 5.77
CA ARG A 99 -1.99 3.92 6.67
C ARG A 99 -3.42 3.95 6.15
N GLY A 100 -4.28 3.19 6.79
CA GLY A 100 -5.66 2.96 6.36
C GLY A 100 -5.98 1.48 6.09
N SER A 101 -7.27 1.16 6.14
CA SER A 101 -7.82 -0.16 5.79
C SER A 101 -7.72 -0.45 4.28
N ARG A 102 -7.45 0.56 3.45
CA ARG A 102 -7.15 0.42 2.03
C ARG A 102 -5.75 -0.14 1.84
N PHE A 103 -5.66 -1.47 1.92
CA PHE A 103 -4.71 -2.19 1.08
C PHE A 103 -5.07 -1.82 -0.36
N LEU A 104 -4.13 -1.39 -1.19
CA LEU A 104 -4.36 -1.15 -2.63
C LEU A 104 -4.71 -2.48 -3.32
N ALA A 105 -5.92 -2.97 -3.07
CA ALA A 105 -6.73 -3.51 -4.14
C ALA A 105 -7.37 -2.29 -4.78
N ARG A 106 -7.14 -2.14 -6.08
CA ARG A 106 -8.08 -1.49 -6.98
C ARG A 106 -9.47 -2.06 -6.68
N THR A 107 -10.19 -1.41 -5.78
CA THR A 107 -11.64 -1.33 -5.79
C THR A 107 -11.84 0.08 -6.34
N HIS A 108 -12.22 0.20 -7.61
CA HIS A 108 -13.54 0.74 -7.88
C HIS A 108 -14.34 0.89 -6.59
N SER A 109 -14.30 2.09 -6.01
CA SER A 109 -15.42 2.59 -5.24
C SER A 109 -16.62 2.53 -6.17
N TYR A 110 -17.42 1.46 -6.08
CA TYR A 110 -18.75 1.39 -6.68
C TYR A 110 -19.75 2.19 -5.81
N ALA A 111 -19.33 3.34 -5.32
CA ALA A 111 -20.15 4.31 -4.61
C ALA A 111 -19.52 5.66 -4.92
N ASP A 112 -20.33 6.59 -5.43
CA ASP A 112 -20.01 7.99 -5.73
C ASP A 112 -19.53 8.33 -7.16
N HIS A 113 -20.04 7.66 -8.19
CA HIS A 113 -19.96 8.14 -9.57
C HIS A 113 -21.37 8.34 -10.16
N PRO A 114 -21.79 9.57 -10.51
CA PRO A 114 -23.00 9.76 -11.30
C PRO A 114 -22.81 9.16 -12.71
N PRO A 115 -23.84 8.51 -13.29
CA PRO A 115 -23.71 7.81 -14.56
C PRO A 115 -23.66 8.82 -15.71
N GLY A 116 -22.51 8.98 -16.37
CA GLY A 116 -22.49 9.81 -17.58
C GLY A 116 -21.18 10.24 -18.21
N GLU A 117 -19.99 9.94 -17.65
CA GLU A 117 -18.74 10.48 -18.23
C GLU A 117 -17.83 9.38 -18.80
N PRO A 118 -17.56 9.37 -20.11
CA PRO A 118 -16.53 8.51 -20.68
C PRO A 118 -15.20 9.22 -20.47
N GLN A 119 -14.20 8.58 -19.83
CA GLN A 119 -12.82 9.06 -19.97
C GLN A 119 -11.74 8.08 -19.51
N GLY A 120 -10.96 7.64 -20.51
CA GLY A 120 -9.50 7.76 -20.46
C GLY A 120 -8.75 6.78 -19.57
N PHE A 121 -8.46 5.60 -20.10
CA PHE A 121 -7.46 4.69 -19.54
C PHE A 121 -6.06 5.18 -19.95
N LEU A 122 -5.35 5.86 -19.05
CA LEU A 122 -3.90 6.07 -19.17
C LEU A 122 -3.17 5.24 -18.12
N ILE A 123 -2.60 4.12 -18.56
CA ILE A 123 -1.60 3.36 -17.80
C ILE A 123 -0.34 4.22 -17.77
N ILE A 124 -0.01 4.79 -16.62
CA ILE A 124 1.34 5.34 -16.41
C ILE A 124 2.20 4.19 -15.89
N ASP A 125 2.74 3.42 -16.83
CA ASP A 125 3.81 2.47 -16.55
C ASP A 125 5.07 3.23 -16.07
N HIS A 126 5.88 2.55 -15.28
CA HIS A 126 7.11 3.05 -14.66
C HIS A 126 8.16 3.59 -15.66
N SER A 127 7.92 3.46 -16.97
CA SER A 127 8.70 4.00 -18.10
C SER A 127 8.50 5.51 -18.32
N TYR A 128 7.38 6.11 -17.92
CA TYR A 128 7.11 7.55 -18.16
C TYR A 128 7.86 8.50 -17.21
N LEU A 129 8.30 8.00 -16.05
CA LEU A 129 9.11 8.77 -15.09
C LEU A 129 10.50 9.13 -15.64
N TYR A 130 11.02 8.38 -16.62
CA TYR A 130 12.33 8.66 -17.22
C TYR A 130 12.27 9.64 -18.40
N SER A 131 11.14 9.71 -19.12
CA SER A 131 10.97 10.60 -20.28
C SER A 131 10.70 12.06 -19.87
N CYS A 132 9.91 12.30 -18.81
CA CYS A 132 9.58 13.66 -18.37
C CYS A 132 10.78 14.41 -17.74
N ILE A 133 11.75 13.70 -17.15
CA ILE A 133 12.94 14.33 -16.57
C ILE A 133 13.91 14.84 -17.66
N VAL A 134 13.91 14.22 -18.86
CA VAL A 134 14.84 14.55 -19.95
C VAL A 134 14.28 15.60 -20.91
N SER A 135 12.95 15.74 -21.04
CA SER A 135 12.35 16.51 -22.15
C SER A 135 11.71 17.85 -21.80
N GLY A 136 11.48 18.20 -20.53
CA GLY A 136 11.10 19.57 -20.14
C GLY A 136 9.82 20.15 -20.81
N ILE A 137 8.90 19.33 -21.31
CA ILE A 137 7.69 19.80 -22.00
C ILE A 137 6.45 19.61 -21.12
N THR A 138 5.90 20.73 -20.67
CA THR A 138 4.57 20.85 -20.09
C THR A 138 3.54 20.92 -21.23
N SER A 139 2.78 19.85 -21.47
CA SER A 139 1.34 19.83 -21.84
C SER A 139 0.97 18.55 -22.63
N PRO A 140 -0.10 17.83 -22.26
CA PRO A 140 -0.71 16.84 -23.14
C PRO A 140 -1.69 17.54 -24.11
N LEU A 141 -1.36 17.58 -25.39
CA LEU A 141 -2.31 17.92 -26.45
C LEU A 141 -3.37 16.82 -26.54
N ILE A 142 -4.62 17.19 -26.25
CA ILE A 142 -5.81 16.37 -26.45
C ILE A 142 -6.08 16.30 -27.95
N ILE A 143 -5.93 15.12 -28.55
CA ILE A 143 -6.40 14.84 -29.91
C ILE A 143 -7.75 14.10 -29.77
N PRO A 144 -8.88 14.67 -30.20
CA PRO A 144 -10.13 13.93 -30.28
C PRO A 144 -10.13 13.03 -31.52
N ALA A 145 -10.35 11.73 -31.32
CA ALA A 145 -10.55 10.79 -32.41
C ALA A 145 -11.95 10.99 -33.01
N LEU A 146 -11.97 11.41 -34.28
CA LEU A 146 -13.10 11.32 -35.19
C LEU A 146 -13.18 9.88 -35.75
N ILE A 147 -14.43 9.42 -35.89
CA ILE A 147 -14.93 8.16 -36.53
C ILE A 147 -14.93 6.93 -35.62
#